data_AF-A0A7S1EE84-F1
#
_entry.id   AF-A0A7S1EE84-F1
#
_cell.length_a   1.000
_cell.length_b   1.000
_cell.length_c   1.000
_cell.angle_alpha   90.00
_cell.angle_beta   90.00
_cell.angle_gamma   90.00
#
_symmetry.space_group_name_H-M   'P 1'
#
loop_
_entity.id
_entity.type
_entity.pdbx_description
1 polymer ?
#
loop_
_entity_poly.entity_id
_entity_poly.type
_entity_poly.pdbx_seq_one_letter_code
_entity_poly.pdbx_strand_id
1 'polypeptide(L)'
;VPPTVQLLTASGALAGSSSLTILATWASGSSSSMSLVGSSSARSVSGVATFTDLGIVGGGRGFAELPHLLRFTMVDLNATTSAPIPLAYPERPPSDYIATTVRLAPMTIEEFTPPLQSIFLVEVAKIAGMNESECAITGIVDSTGLRRAVGGGRRMLLAAAASRSLLQERSIDVTFRVYPSSDEQVYSAQESLSTFLKREGLFAQALEDAGFPTVTSTLTREPEAFSADGSPFPPKPVPGLDYGAIAGGITAFVLCVFAAGVWWWWKERRKRLLKLDKDDEGVMWAIGIQQPQDGNYVDDALPWTAGKMLQQEKDRHDNEEK
;
A
#
# COMPACT_ATOMS: atom_id res chain seq x y z
N VAL A 1 -26.64 20.16 -10.36
CA VAL A 1 -26.88 21.03 -11.54
C VAL A 1 -26.80 20.14 -12.78
N PRO A 2 -27.81 20.15 -13.66
CA PRO A 2 -27.78 19.32 -14.87
C PRO A 2 -26.66 19.77 -15.82
N PRO A 3 -25.95 18.85 -16.49
CA PRO A 3 -24.92 19.23 -17.44
C PRO A 3 -25.54 19.91 -18.66
N THR A 4 -24.86 20.96 -19.13
CA THR A 4 -25.32 21.79 -20.25
C THR A 4 -24.23 21.91 -21.31
N VAL A 5 -24.63 21.89 -22.58
CA VAL A 5 -23.75 22.14 -23.72
C VAL A 5 -24.26 23.34 -24.50
N GLN A 6 -23.36 24.29 -24.79
CA GLN A 6 -23.67 25.48 -25.58
C GLN A 6 -23.30 25.26 -27.04
N LEU A 7 -24.20 25.63 -27.94
CA LEU A 7 -23.95 25.70 -29.37
C LEU A 7 -23.62 27.15 -29.72
N LEU A 8 -22.46 27.34 -30.32
CA LEU A 8 -21.98 28.64 -30.74
C LEU A 8 -21.99 28.72 -32.27
N THR A 9 -22.30 29.90 -32.78
CA THR A 9 -22.08 30.27 -34.18
C THR A 9 -20.58 30.39 -34.45
N ALA A 10 -20.21 30.54 -35.72
CA ALA A 10 -18.82 30.79 -36.11
C ALA A 10 -18.23 32.07 -35.46
N SER A 11 -19.07 33.01 -35.02
CA SER A 11 -18.65 34.22 -34.31
C SER A 11 -18.55 34.05 -32.79
N GLY A 12 -18.86 32.86 -32.26
CA GLY A 12 -18.86 32.59 -30.81
C GLY A 12 -20.12 33.02 -30.07
N ALA A 13 -21.17 33.48 -30.78
CA ALA A 13 -22.46 33.81 -30.18
C ALA A 13 -23.33 32.55 -30.02
N LEU A 14 -24.25 32.53 -29.05
CA LEU A 14 -25.19 31.41 -28.91
C LEU A 14 -26.04 31.24 -30.18
N ALA A 15 -26.18 30.01 -30.64
CA ALA A 15 -27.02 29.66 -31.79
C ALA A 15 -28.51 29.68 -31.38
N GLY A 16 -29.07 30.88 -31.18
CA GLY A 16 -30.39 31.11 -30.57
C GLY A 16 -31.60 30.49 -31.28
N SER A 17 -31.47 30.08 -32.54
CA SER A 17 -32.52 29.40 -33.30
C SER A 17 -32.30 27.89 -33.47
N SER A 18 -31.30 27.32 -32.78
CA SER A 18 -31.00 25.89 -32.92
C SER A 18 -32.08 25.04 -32.24
N SER A 19 -32.46 23.96 -32.90
CA SER A 19 -33.32 22.91 -32.34
C SER A 19 -32.70 21.52 -32.50
N LEU A 20 -31.38 21.49 -32.57
CA LEU A 20 -30.61 20.30 -32.92
C LEU A 20 -30.46 19.39 -31.70
N THR A 21 -30.35 18.08 -31.95
CA THR A 21 -30.18 17.07 -30.89
C THR A 21 -28.71 16.78 -30.69
N ILE A 22 -28.23 16.92 -29.45
CA ILE A 22 -26.89 16.53 -29.03
C ILE A 22 -26.97 15.15 -28.38
N LEU A 23 -26.00 14.29 -28.71
CA LEU A 23 -25.80 12.99 -28.08
C LEU A 23 -24.58 13.04 -27.17
N ALA A 24 -24.73 12.58 -25.93
CA ALA A 24 -23.66 12.35 -24.98
C ALA A 24 -23.24 10.88 -25.02
N THR A 25 -21.95 10.64 -25.17
CA THR A 25 -21.35 9.29 -25.22
C THR A 25 -20.06 9.28 -24.42
N TRP A 26 -19.53 8.10 -24.12
CA TRP A 26 -18.20 7.99 -23.51
C TRP A 26 -17.11 8.42 -24.50
N ALA A 27 -16.22 9.31 -24.05
CA ALA A 27 -14.97 9.62 -24.75
C ALA A 27 -13.82 8.76 -24.20
N SER A 28 -13.75 8.62 -22.87
CA SER A 28 -12.81 7.77 -22.15
C SER A 28 -13.34 7.41 -20.76
N GLY A 29 -12.76 6.39 -20.13
CA GLY A 29 -13.09 5.99 -18.76
C GLY A 29 -14.28 5.03 -18.64
N SER A 30 -14.90 4.62 -19.74
CA SER A 30 -15.94 3.59 -19.72
C SER A 30 -15.35 2.20 -19.43
N SER A 31 -15.99 1.44 -18.56
CA SER A 31 -15.80 -0.01 -18.38
C SER A 31 -17.10 -0.76 -18.68
N SER A 32 -17.03 -2.09 -18.82
CA SER A 32 -18.21 -2.96 -18.92
C SER A 32 -19.15 -2.85 -17.70
N SER A 33 -18.63 -2.39 -16.56
CA SER A 33 -19.39 -2.17 -15.32
C SER A 33 -19.98 -0.77 -15.19
N MET A 34 -19.78 0.12 -16.17
CA MET A 34 -20.21 1.52 -16.15
C MET A 34 -21.18 1.84 -17.27
N SER A 35 -22.21 2.62 -16.96
CA SER A 35 -23.21 3.08 -17.92
C SER A 35 -23.59 4.54 -17.69
N LEU A 36 -24.03 5.19 -18.77
CA LEU A 36 -24.70 6.48 -18.67
C LEU A 36 -26.16 6.22 -18.32
N VAL A 37 -26.67 6.95 -17.34
CA VAL A 37 -28.09 6.97 -16.96
C VAL A 37 -28.70 8.32 -17.25
N GLY A 38 -30.04 8.36 -17.23
CA GLY A 38 -30.81 9.54 -17.60
C GLY A 38 -30.79 9.80 -19.09
N SER A 39 -31.01 11.05 -19.48
CA SER A 39 -31.06 11.40 -20.89
C SER A 39 -29.65 11.59 -21.44
N SER A 40 -29.18 10.65 -22.27
CA SER A 40 -27.95 10.80 -23.08
C SER A 40 -28.17 11.61 -24.35
N SER A 41 -29.39 12.09 -24.60
CA SER A 41 -29.71 13.00 -25.69
C SER A 41 -30.38 14.27 -25.17
N ALA A 42 -30.09 15.42 -25.76
CA ALA A 42 -30.77 16.66 -25.40
C ALA A 42 -30.98 17.53 -26.63
N ARG A 43 -32.19 18.07 -26.78
CA ARG A 43 -32.49 19.04 -27.83
C ARG A 43 -32.07 20.42 -27.35
N SER A 44 -31.35 21.15 -28.20
CA SER A 44 -31.00 22.53 -27.91
C SER A 44 -32.23 23.43 -27.96
N VAL A 45 -32.32 24.36 -27.00
CA VAL A 45 -33.27 25.46 -26.98
C VAL A 45 -32.45 26.74 -26.80
N SER A 46 -32.60 27.67 -27.73
CA SER A 46 -31.85 28.94 -27.72
C SER A 46 -30.32 28.77 -27.65
N GLY A 47 -29.78 27.74 -28.30
CA GLY A 47 -28.35 27.47 -28.32
C GLY A 47 -27.82 26.75 -27.08
N VAL A 48 -28.69 26.29 -26.16
CA VAL A 48 -28.27 25.51 -24.98
C VAL A 48 -29.01 24.17 -24.96
N ALA A 49 -28.27 23.07 -24.91
CA ALA A 49 -28.83 21.75 -24.65
C ALA A 49 -28.60 21.39 -23.17
N THR A 50 -29.69 21.11 -22.45
CA THR A 50 -29.66 20.70 -21.05
C THR A 50 -30.02 19.23 -20.97
N PHE A 51 -29.16 18.43 -20.35
CA PHE A 51 -29.42 16.99 -20.19
C PHE A 51 -30.08 16.75 -18.83
N THR A 52 -31.26 16.14 -18.86
CA THR A 52 -32.00 15.78 -17.64
C THR A 52 -31.46 14.49 -17.07
N ASP A 53 -31.06 14.54 -15.79
CA ASP A 53 -30.56 13.40 -15.01
C ASP A 53 -29.41 12.61 -15.65
N LEU A 54 -28.65 13.25 -16.55
CA LEU A 54 -27.46 12.62 -17.13
C LEU A 54 -26.44 12.36 -16.03
N GLY A 55 -26.25 11.08 -15.75
CA GLY A 55 -25.37 10.60 -14.70
C GLY A 55 -24.50 9.48 -15.21
N ILE A 56 -23.44 9.22 -14.45
CA ILE A 56 -22.59 8.04 -14.59
C ILE A 56 -22.94 7.14 -13.42
N VAL A 57 -23.32 5.89 -13.71
CA VAL A 57 -23.50 4.85 -12.69
C VAL A 57 -22.66 3.65 -13.05
N GLY A 58 -22.35 2.85 -12.03
CA GLY A 58 -21.58 1.63 -12.19
C GLY A 58 -20.45 1.50 -11.19
N GLY A 59 -19.96 0.27 -11.06
CA GLY A 59 -18.84 -0.06 -10.20
C GLY A 59 -17.53 0.42 -10.82
N GLY A 60 -17.26 1.72 -10.75
CA GLY A 60 -15.92 2.27 -10.96
C GLY A 60 -15.01 1.87 -9.80
N ARG A 61 -14.63 0.60 -9.71
CA ARG A 61 -13.59 0.13 -8.77
C ARG A 61 -12.29 -0.24 -9.47
N GLY A 62 -12.21 0.02 -10.78
CA GLY A 62 -10.94 -0.01 -11.49
C GLY A 62 -10.08 1.15 -11.00
N PHE A 63 -8.96 0.83 -10.35
CA PHE A 63 -7.95 1.75 -9.81
C PHE A 63 -7.25 2.63 -10.86
N ALA A 64 -7.65 2.52 -12.13
CA ALA A 64 -7.23 3.44 -13.14
C ALA A 64 -8.03 4.73 -12.95
N GLU A 65 -7.39 5.74 -12.35
CA GLU A 65 -7.76 7.15 -12.36
C GLU A 65 -7.82 7.72 -13.79
N LEU A 66 -8.51 7.04 -14.71
CA LEU A 66 -8.77 7.58 -16.02
C LEU A 66 -9.80 8.69 -15.84
N PRO A 67 -9.52 9.92 -16.29
CA PRO A 67 -10.52 10.96 -16.28
C PRO A 67 -11.73 10.48 -17.08
N HIS A 68 -12.90 10.48 -16.44
CA HIS A 68 -14.16 10.20 -17.10
C HIS A 68 -14.49 11.38 -17.99
N LEU A 69 -14.45 11.14 -19.29
CA LEU A 69 -14.70 12.16 -20.30
C LEU A 69 -15.93 11.77 -21.09
N LEU A 70 -16.85 12.72 -21.24
CA LEU A 70 -18.01 12.59 -22.12
C LEU A 70 -17.73 13.30 -23.44
N ARG A 71 -18.07 12.65 -24.54
CA ARG A 71 -18.04 13.22 -25.88
C ARG A 71 -19.46 13.57 -26.28
N PHE A 72 -19.64 14.83 -26.65
CA PHE A 72 -20.89 15.36 -27.16
C PHE A 72 -20.80 15.48 -28.68
N THR A 73 -21.67 14.80 -29.39
CA THR A 73 -21.71 14.78 -30.85
C THR A 73 -23.05 15.25 -31.39
N MET A 74 -22.99 15.76 -32.62
CA MET A 74 -24.13 16.18 -33.41
C MET A 74 -23.77 16.00 -34.89
N VAL A 75 -24.79 15.86 -35.73
CA VAL A 75 -24.63 15.91 -37.19
C VAL A 75 -24.16 17.32 -37.60
N ASP A 76 -23.18 17.38 -38.50
CA ASP A 76 -22.65 18.61 -39.11
C ASP A 76 -21.94 19.61 -38.18
N LEU A 77 -21.60 19.21 -36.95
CA LEU A 77 -20.77 19.99 -36.03
C LEU A 77 -19.59 19.18 -35.50
N ASN A 78 -18.53 19.90 -35.14
CA ASN A 78 -17.39 19.30 -34.47
C ASN A 78 -17.80 18.78 -33.08
N ALA A 79 -17.40 17.54 -32.79
CA ALA A 79 -17.58 16.96 -31.47
C ALA A 79 -16.81 17.75 -30.42
N THR A 80 -17.36 17.87 -29.22
CA THR A 80 -16.69 18.47 -28.06
C THR A 80 -16.59 17.46 -26.93
N THR A 81 -15.56 17.59 -26.10
CA THR A 81 -15.31 16.71 -24.96
C THR A 81 -15.44 17.49 -23.67
N SER A 82 -16.03 16.89 -22.64
CA SER A 82 -16.13 17.50 -21.32
C SER A 82 -14.75 17.75 -20.70
N ALA A 83 -14.70 18.59 -19.66
CA ALA A 83 -13.64 18.50 -18.68
C ALA A 83 -13.68 17.13 -17.98
N PRO A 84 -12.57 16.68 -17.37
CA PRO A 84 -12.56 15.50 -16.50
C PRO A 84 -13.68 15.58 -15.47
N ILE A 85 -14.54 14.56 -15.44
CA ILE A 85 -15.57 14.43 -14.41
C ILE A 85 -14.93 13.62 -13.27
N PRO A 86 -14.59 14.26 -12.13
CA PRO A 86 -14.19 13.49 -10.98
C PRO A 86 -15.42 12.71 -10.53
N LEU A 87 -15.34 11.37 -10.58
CA LEU A 87 -16.28 10.60 -9.79
C LEU A 87 -15.88 10.85 -8.34
N ALA A 88 -16.86 11.26 -7.53
CA ALA A 88 -16.78 11.01 -6.11
C ALA A 88 -16.85 9.49 -5.95
N TYR A 89 -15.73 8.83 -6.21
CA TYR A 89 -15.48 7.58 -5.53
C TYR A 89 -15.69 7.95 -4.06
N PRO A 90 -16.52 7.23 -3.28
CA PRO A 90 -16.12 7.12 -1.89
C PRO A 90 -14.66 6.70 -2.02
N GLU A 91 -13.71 7.51 -1.54
CA GLU A 91 -12.38 7.01 -1.26
C GLU A 91 -12.66 5.68 -0.60
N ARG A 92 -12.42 4.56 -1.30
CA ARG A 92 -12.53 3.27 -0.61
C ARG A 92 -11.50 3.50 0.50
N PRO A 93 -11.93 3.52 1.77
CA PRO A 93 -11.00 3.77 2.86
C PRO A 93 -9.82 2.85 2.57
N PRO A 94 -8.58 3.35 2.62
CA PRO A 94 -7.40 2.61 2.17
C PRO A 94 -7.54 1.20 2.73
N SER A 95 -7.92 0.27 1.87
CA SER A 95 -8.40 -1.03 2.32
C SER A 95 -7.21 -1.93 2.20
N ASP A 96 -7.05 -2.79 3.19
CA ASP A 96 -5.99 -3.78 3.18
C ASP A 96 -6.02 -4.52 1.84
N TYR A 97 -4.84 -4.71 1.27
CA TYR A 97 -4.68 -5.22 -0.07
C TYR A 97 -3.60 -6.28 -0.11
N ILE A 98 -3.73 -7.20 -1.05
CA ILE A 98 -2.69 -8.19 -1.32
C ILE A 98 -1.99 -7.74 -2.59
N ALA A 99 -0.66 -7.62 -2.56
CA ALA A 99 0.13 -7.32 -3.74
C ALA A 99 1.02 -8.51 -4.10
N THR A 100 1.11 -8.81 -5.39
CA THR A 100 1.97 -9.86 -5.94
C THR A 100 2.43 -9.48 -7.34
N THR A 101 3.49 -10.15 -7.81
CA THR A 101 4.04 -9.96 -9.15
C THR A 101 4.21 -11.31 -9.82
N VAL A 102 3.59 -11.44 -10.99
CA VAL A 102 3.68 -12.64 -11.83
C VAL A 102 4.37 -12.28 -13.13
N ARG A 103 5.33 -13.12 -13.51
CA ARG A 103 6.01 -13.02 -14.80
C ARG A 103 5.29 -13.87 -15.83
N LEU A 104 4.96 -13.29 -16.98
CA LEU A 104 4.36 -13.96 -18.12
C LEU A 104 5.39 -14.07 -19.26
N ALA A 105 5.61 -15.27 -19.78
CA ALA A 105 6.56 -15.52 -20.86
C ALA A 105 6.09 -16.65 -21.80
N PRO A 106 6.24 -16.55 -23.14
CA PRO A 106 6.70 -15.39 -23.86
C PRO A 106 5.55 -14.37 -24.04
N MET A 107 5.73 -13.15 -23.55
CA MET A 107 4.76 -12.06 -23.73
C MET A 107 5.46 -10.70 -23.68
N THR A 108 5.03 -9.78 -24.53
CA THR A 108 5.48 -8.38 -24.54
C THR A 108 4.41 -7.41 -24.03
N ILE A 109 4.83 -6.20 -23.67
CA ILE A 109 3.89 -5.13 -23.27
C ILE A 109 2.90 -4.79 -24.38
N GLU A 110 3.34 -4.82 -25.64
CA GLU A 110 2.49 -4.49 -26.80
C GLU A 110 1.44 -5.56 -27.05
N GLU A 111 1.77 -6.83 -26.78
CA GLU A 111 0.84 -7.96 -26.87
C GLU A 111 -0.14 -7.99 -25.70
N PHE A 112 0.24 -7.49 -24.52
CA PHE A 112 -0.62 -7.44 -23.33
C PHE A 112 -1.65 -6.28 -23.40
N THR A 113 -2.51 -6.36 -24.41
CA THR A 113 -3.55 -5.39 -24.76
C THR A 113 -4.66 -5.28 -23.69
N PRO A 114 -5.47 -4.21 -23.68
CA PRO A 114 -6.56 -4.04 -22.70
C PRO A 114 -7.55 -5.22 -22.62
N PRO A 115 -7.96 -5.87 -23.72
CA PRO A 115 -8.79 -7.08 -23.64
C PRO A 115 -8.13 -8.22 -22.87
N LEU A 116 -6.82 -8.46 -23.10
CA LEU A 116 -6.07 -9.46 -22.35
C LEU A 116 -5.92 -9.07 -20.88
N GLN A 117 -5.66 -7.79 -20.58
CA GLN A 117 -5.61 -7.31 -19.20
C GLN A 117 -6.92 -7.59 -18.43
N SER A 118 -8.09 -7.44 -19.06
CA SER A 118 -9.37 -7.78 -18.45
C SER A 118 -9.50 -9.28 -18.21
N ILE A 119 -9.16 -10.13 -19.19
CA ILE A 119 -9.18 -11.59 -19.01
C ILE A 119 -8.24 -12.00 -17.85
N PHE A 120 -7.06 -11.39 -17.76
CA PHE A 120 -6.11 -11.64 -16.67
C PHE A 120 -6.71 -11.30 -15.31
N LEU A 121 -7.34 -10.13 -15.19
CA LEU A 121 -7.98 -9.70 -13.95
C LEU A 121 -9.17 -10.59 -13.57
N VAL A 122 -9.96 -11.05 -14.54
CA VAL A 122 -11.06 -11.99 -14.32
C VAL A 122 -10.54 -13.30 -13.74
N GLU A 123 -9.47 -13.87 -14.29
CA GLU A 123 -8.90 -15.13 -13.77
C GLU A 123 -8.28 -14.95 -12.38
N VAL A 124 -7.53 -13.87 -12.16
CA VAL A 124 -7.01 -13.52 -10.83
C VAL A 124 -8.14 -13.41 -9.80
N ALA A 125 -9.23 -12.74 -10.17
CA ALA A 125 -10.39 -12.57 -9.29
C ALA A 125 -11.06 -13.91 -8.98
N LYS A 126 -11.26 -14.78 -9.98
CA LYS A 126 -11.80 -16.14 -9.78
C LYS A 126 -10.95 -16.96 -8.82
N ILE A 127 -9.62 -16.94 -8.98
CA ILE A 127 -8.68 -17.66 -8.11
C ILE A 127 -8.73 -17.12 -6.67
N ALA A 128 -8.83 -15.80 -6.52
CA ALA A 128 -8.93 -15.14 -5.22
C ALA A 128 -10.33 -15.30 -4.57
N GLY A 129 -11.32 -15.85 -5.29
CA GLY A 129 -12.70 -15.92 -4.82
C GLY A 129 -13.39 -14.55 -4.73
N MET A 130 -13.02 -13.63 -5.62
CA MET A 130 -13.43 -12.22 -5.61
C MET A 130 -14.06 -11.78 -6.92
N ASN A 131 -14.62 -10.56 -6.93
CA ASN A 131 -15.11 -9.93 -8.15
C ASN A 131 -13.97 -9.27 -8.92
N GLU A 132 -14.05 -9.20 -10.25
CA GLU A 132 -13.06 -8.51 -11.11
C GLU A 132 -12.82 -7.06 -10.65
N SER A 133 -13.88 -6.40 -10.16
CA SER A 133 -13.83 -5.04 -9.63
C SER A 133 -12.97 -4.88 -8.37
N GLU A 134 -12.54 -5.98 -7.74
CA GLU A 134 -11.70 -6.02 -6.55
C GLU A 134 -10.24 -6.33 -6.89
N CYS A 135 -9.89 -6.42 -8.17
CA CYS A 135 -8.53 -6.65 -8.62
C CYS A 135 -8.07 -5.48 -9.51
N ALA A 136 -6.78 -5.15 -9.45
CA ALA A 136 -6.21 -4.12 -10.31
C ALA A 136 -4.76 -4.40 -10.68
N ILE A 137 -4.41 -4.17 -11.93
CA ILE A 137 -3.02 -4.13 -12.38
C ILE A 137 -2.44 -2.79 -11.95
N THR A 138 -1.32 -2.83 -11.21
CA THR A 138 -0.64 -1.64 -10.68
C THR A 138 0.68 -1.35 -11.38
N GLY A 139 1.24 -2.32 -12.10
CA GLY A 139 2.43 -2.12 -12.89
C GLY A 139 2.62 -3.24 -13.90
N ILE A 140 3.14 -2.89 -15.07
CA ILE A 140 3.59 -3.83 -16.09
C ILE A 140 5.01 -3.39 -16.44
N VAL A 141 5.98 -4.27 -16.25
CA VAL A 141 7.40 -3.99 -16.49
C VAL A 141 7.94 -5.04 -17.44
N ASP A 142 8.63 -4.62 -18.49
CA ASP A 142 9.35 -5.55 -19.37
C ASP A 142 10.53 -6.14 -18.58
N SER A 143 10.78 -7.44 -18.69
CA SER A 143 11.85 -8.13 -17.97
C SER A 143 13.25 -7.62 -18.32
N THR A 144 13.40 -6.85 -19.41
CA THR A 144 14.61 -6.09 -19.73
C THR A 144 14.87 -4.90 -18.79
N GLY A 145 13.96 -4.61 -17.84
CA GLY A 145 14.13 -3.56 -16.83
C GLY A 145 14.01 -2.13 -17.38
N LEU A 146 13.68 -1.97 -18.66
CA LEU A 146 13.43 -0.68 -19.30
C LEU A 146 12.06 -0.15 -18.82
N ARG A 147 12.08 0.56 -17.68
CA ARG A 147 10.95 1.38 -17.23
C ARG A 147 10.63 2.40 -18.31
N ARG A 148 9.55 2.16 -19.07
CA ARG A 148 8.99 3.17 -19.98
C ARG A 148 8.38 4.26 -19.12
N ALA A 149 9.15 5.32 -18.85
CA ALA A 149 8.60 6.56 -18.34
C ALA A 149 7.56 7.04 -19.37
N VAL A 150 6.30 7.05 -18.97
CA VAL A 150 5.19 7.57 -19.78
C VAL A 150 5.36 9.09 -19.82
N GLY A 151 6.21 9.58 -20.73
CA GLY A 151 6.44 11.01 -20.97
C GLY A 151 7.83 11.36 -21.47
N GLY A 152 7.95 11.65 -22.77
CA GLY A 152 8.96 12.56 -23.31
C GLY A 152 10.17 11.98 -24.06
N GLY A 153 10.21 12.19 -25.38
CA GLY A 153 11.42 12.68 -26.04
C GLY A 153 12.48 11.71 -26.57
N ARG A 154 12.20 11.04 -27.71
CA ARG A 154 13.01 10.92 -28.95
C ARG A 154 14.55 10.71 -28.93
N ARG A 155 15.21 10.29 -27.84
CA ARG A 155 16.65 9.99 -27.84
C ARG A 155 16.96 8.57 -27.35
N MET A 156 16.73 7.55 -28.19
CA MET A 156 17.27 6.20 -27.95
C MET A 156 17.39 5.33 -29.21
N LEU A 157 17.67 5.94 -30.37
CA LEU A 157 17.66 5.24 -31.66
C LEU A 157 18.96 4.51 -32.04
N LEU A 158 20.00 4.51 -31.19
CA LEU A 158 21.30 3.90 -31.52
C LEU A 158 21.68 2.64 -30.74
N ALA A 159 20.87 2.19 -29.76
CA ALA A 159 21.10 0.91 -29.07
C ALA A 159 20.25 -0.25 -29.64
N ALA A 160 19.27 0.04 -30.50
CA ALA A 160 18.25 -0.93 -30.92
C ALA A 160 18.67 -1.89 -32.06
N ALA A 161 19.84 -1.70 -32.69
CA ALA A 161 20.25 -2.50 -33.85
C ALA A 161 21.13 -3.72 -33.49
N ALA A 162 21.69 -3.79 -32.28
CA ALA A 162 22.61 -4.87 -31.89
C ALA A 162 21.95 -6.05 -31.14
N SER A 163 20.68 -5.95 -30.72
CA SER A 163 20.01 -6.98 -29.89
C SER A 163 19.15 -7.99 -30.68
N ARG A 164 19.31 -8.09 -32.01
CA ARG A 164 18.53 -9.04 -32.82
C ARG A 164 18.98 -10.51 -32.72
N SER A 165 20.03 -10.83 -31.95
CA SER A 165 20.62 -12.19 -31.89
C SER A 165 20.48 -12.92 -30.55
N LEU A 166 19.64 -12.45 -29.62
CA LEU A 166 19.23 -13.27 -28.49
C LEU A 166 17.72 -13.41 -28.55
N LEU A 167 17.27 -14.64 -28.84
CA LEU A 167 15.93 -15.16 -28.52
C LEU A 167 15.74 -15.15 -26.99
N GLN A 168 15.95 -14.00 -26.36
CA GLN A 168 15.64 -13.79 -24.97
C GLN A 168 14.12 -13.83 -24.91
N GLU A 169 13.59 -14.86 -24.25
CA GLU A 169 12.17 -15.02 -24.00
C GLU A 169 11.62 -13.72 -23.44
N ARG A 170 10.98 -12.94 -24.32
CA ARG A 170 10.41 -11.66 -23.94
C ARG A 170 9.36 -11.95 -22.89
N SER A 171 9.49 -11.31 -21.74
CA SER A 171 8.62 -11.56 -20.60
C SER A 171 8.24 -10.25 -19.97
N ILE A 172 7.06 -10.23 -19.38
CA ILE A 172 6.56 -9.08 -18.63
C ILE A 172 6.31 -9.49 -17.18
N ASP A 173 6.69 -8.62 -16.26
CA ASP A 173 6.36 -8.69 -14.85
C ASP A 173 5.09 -7.86 -14.62
N VAL A 174 3.98 -8.54 -14.36
CA VAL A 174 2.67 -7.94 -14.08
C VAL A 174 2.48 -7.89 -12.57
N THR A 175 2.48 -6.69 -12.01
CA THR A 175 2.19 -6.45 -10.60
C THR A 175 0.72 -6.10 -10.46
N PHE A 176 0.00 -6.84 -9.63
CA PHE A 176 -1.42 -6.61 -9.37
C PHE A 176 -1.71 -6.56 -7.88
N ARG A 177 -2.83 -5.91 -7.55
CA ARG A 177 -3.39 -5.81 -6.22
C ARG A 177 -4.78 -6.40 -6.18
N VAL A 178 -5.10 -7.03 -5.06
CA VAL A 178 -6.42 -7.57 -4.76
C VAL A 178 -6.91 -6.88 -3.49
N TYR A 179 -8.19 -6.47 -3.47
CA TYR A 179 -8.79 -5.65 -2.42
C TYR A 179 -9.98 -6.38 -1.78
N PRO A 180 -9.70 -7.29 -0.84
CA PRO A 180 -10.71 -7.98 -0.05
C PRO A 180 -11.67 -7.03 0.65
N SER A 181 -12.87 -7.50 0.99
CA SER A 181 -13.87 -6.71 1.73
C SER A 181 -13.75 -6.84 3.26
N SER A 182 -12.94 -7.79 3.74
CA SER A 182 -12.71 -8.05 5.18
C SER A 182 -11.35 -8.72 5.42
N ASP A 183 -10.82 -8.59 6.64
CA ASP A 183 -9.55 -9.19 7.07
C ASP A 183 -9.53 -10.72 6.90
N GLU A 184 -10.65 -11.39 7.15
CA GLU A 184 -10.77 -12.84 6.94
C GLU A 184 -10.60 -13.21 5.46
N GLN A 185 -11.16 -12.40 4.56
CA GLN A 185 -10.94 -12.55 3.12
C GLN A 185 -9.51 -12.21 2.70
N VAL A 186 -8.81 -11.29 3.39
CA VAL A 186 -7.38 -11.02 3.12
C VAL A 186 -6.57 -12.30 3.28
N TYR A 187 -6.70 -12.99 4.41
CA TYR A 187 -5.95 -14.22 4.62
C TYR A 187 -6.36 -15.35 3.67
N SER A 188 -7.67 -15.53 3.46
CA SER A 188 -8.16 -16.57 2.54
C SER A 188 -7.67 -16.34 1.12
N ALA A 189 -7.68 -15.09 0.64
CA ALA A 189 -7.24 -14.76 -0.70
C ALA A 189 -5.73 -14.84 -0.86
N GLN A 190 -4.97 -14.43 0.16
CA GLN A 190 -3.52 -14.56 0.17
C GLN A 190 -3.11 -16.04 0.09
N GLU A 191 -3.78 -16.90 0.85
CA GLU A 191 -3.54 -18.35 0.86
C GLU A 191 -3.93 -19.00 -0.48
N SER A 192 -5.09 -18.67 -1.04
CA SER A 192 -5.54 -19.15 -2.35
C SER A 192 -4.57 -18.72 -3.46
N LEU A 193 -4.19 -17.44 -3.51
CA LEU A 193 -3.25 -16.92 -4.50
C LEU A 193 -1.86 -17.56 -4.36
N SER A 194 -1.35 -17.68 -3.13
CA SER A 194 -0.05 -18.32 -2.87
C SER A 194 -0.06 -19.77 -3.31
N THR A 195 -1.08 -20.53 -2.93
CA THR A 195 -1.22 -21.96 -3.29
C THR A 195 -1.34 -22.15 -4.79
N PHE A 196 -2.13 -21.31 -5.45
CA PHE A 196 -2.39 -21.42 -6.88
C PHE A 196 -1.19 -20.98 -7.72
N LEU A 197 -0.57 -19.84 -7.39
CA LEU A 197 0.57 -19.30 -8.13
C LEU A 197 1.87 -20.10 -7.91
N LYS A 198 2.01 -20.82 -6.80
CA LYS A 198 3.14 -21.73 -6.55
C LYS A 198 3.05 -23.04 -7.33
N ARG A 199 1.84 -23.44 -7.76
CA ARG A 199 1.66 -24.63 -8.60
C ARG A 199 2.01 -24.27 -10.04
N GLU A 200 3.22 -24.64 -10.44
CA GLU A 200 3.70 -24.44 -11.80
C GLU A 200 2.68 -24.92 -12.84
N GLY A 201 2.38 -24.06 -13.81
CA GLY A 201 1.51 -24.39 -14.93
C GLY A 201 0.00 -24.21 -14.70
N LEU A 202 -0.52 -24.19 -13.47
CA LEU A 202 -1.98 -24.07 -13.26
C LEU A 202 -2.52 -22.69 -13.66
N PHE A 203 -1.80 -21.63 -13.33
CA PHE A 203 -2.22 -20.28 -13.71
C PHE A 203 -2.05 -20.03 -15.21
N ALA A 204 -0.95 -20.50 -15.80
CA ALA A 204 -0.75 -20.56 -17.23
C ALA A 204 -1.93 -21.26 -17.95
N GLN A 205 -2.34 -22.44 -17.46
CA GLN A 205 -3.44 -23.20 -18.03
C GLN A 205 -4.79 -22.46 -17.88
N ALA A 206 -5.08 -21.88 -16.71
CA ALA A 206 -6.30 -21.12 -16.49
C ALA A 206 -6.38 -19.89 -17.43
N LEU A 207 -5.26 -19.21 -17.66
CA LEU A 207 -5.19 -18.13 -18.64
C LEU A 207 -5.44 -18.66 -20.05
N GLU A 208 -4.77 -19.74 -20.46
CA GLU A 208 -4.95 -20.36 -21.78
C GLU A 208 -6.41 -20.79 -22.04
N ASP A 209 -7.05 -21.42 -21.05
CA ASP A 209 -8.47 -21.80 -21.08
C ASP A 209 -9.39 -20.58 -21.22
N ALA A 210 -8.98 -19.42 -20.69
CA ALA A 210 -9.68 -18.14 -20.82
C ALA A 210 -9.38 -17.39 -22.12
N GLY A 211 -8.56 -17.97 -23.02
CA GLY A 211 -8.22 -17.40 -24.32
C GLY A 211 -6.96 -16.52 -24.32
N PHE A 212 -6.11 -16.60 -23.28
CA PHE A 212 -4.76 -16.06 -23.39
C PHE A 212 -3.92 -16.89 -24.36
N PRO A 213 -2.96 -16.26 -25.07
CA PRO A 213 -1.93 -17.02 -25.75
C PRO A 213 -1.16 -17.90 -24.76
N THR A 214 -0.62 -19.02 -25.21
CA THR A 214 0.16 -19.95 -24.39
C THR A 214 1.30 -19.19 -23.69
N VAL A 215 1.16 -18.98 -22.38
CA VAL A 215 2.11 -18.28 -21.52
C VAL A 215 2.52 -19.19 -20.38
N THR A 216 3.82 -19.22 -20.08
CA THR A 216 4.33 -19.66 -18.79
C THR A 216 4.16 -18.55 -17.77
N SER A 217 3.69 -18.91 -16.58
CA SER A 217 3.55 -17.99 -15.46
C SER A 217 4.52 -18.38 -14.35
N THR A 218 5.40 -17.46 -13.95
CA THR A 218 6.30 -17.68 -12.81
C THR A 218 6.07 -16.62 -11.73
N LEU A 219 5.95 -17.06 -10.48
CA LEU A 219 5.77 -16.16 -9.35
C LEU A 219 7.09 -15.44 -9.07
N THR A 220 7.11 -14.11 -9.24
CA THR A 220 8.32 -13.29 -9.00
C THR A 220 8.33 -12.72 -7.58
N ARG A 221 7.15 -12.46 -7.01
CA ARG A 221 6.98 -11.99 -5.64
C ARG A 221 5.83 -12.72 -4.97
N GLU A 222 6.05 -13.25 -3.77
CA GLU A 222 4.97 -13.90 -3.02
C GLU A 222 3.83 -12.92 -2.72
N PRO A 223 2.57 -13.38 -2.68
CA PRO A 223 1.46 -12.54 -2.25
C PRO A 223 1.65 -12.07 -0.81
N GLU A 224 1.81 -10.77 -0.63
CA GLU A 224 1.96 -10.11 0.66
C GLU A 224 0.73 -9.24 0.92
N ALA A 225 0.14 -9.39 2.10
CA ALA A 225 -0.92 -8.52 2.57
C ALA A 225 -0.32 -7.23 3.14
N PHE A 226 -0.93 -6.11 2.81
CA PHE A 226 -0.57 -4.78 3.26
C PHE A 226 -1.79 -4.13 3.87
N SER A 227 -1.58 -3.36 4.93
CA SER A 227 -2.62 -2.47 5.43
C SER A 227 -2.82 -1.27 4.52
N ALA A 228 -3.95 -0.61 4.74
CA ALA A 228 -4.29 0.72 4.29
C ALA A 228 -3.11 1.71 4.04
N ASP A 229 -2.23 1.83 5.04
CA ASP A 229 -1.10 2.76 5.09
C ASP A 229 0.16 2.24 4.35
N GLY A 230 0.07 1.06 3.73
CA GLY A 230 1.17 0.38 3.06
C GLY A 230 2.11 -0.37 4.00
N SER A 231 1.80 -0.44 5.31
CA SER A 231 2.56 -1.28 6.24
C SER A 231 2.24 -2.77 6.01
N PRO A 232 3.16 -3.70 6.30
CA PRO A 232 2.88 -5.12 6.18
C PRO A 232 1.73 -5.53 7.12
N PHE A 233 0.77 -6.31 6.61
CA PHE A 233 -0.32 -6.80 7.45
C PHE A 233 0.24 -7.73 8.55
N PRO A 234 -0.27 -7.65 9.78
CA PRO A 234 0.19 -8.56 10.84
C PRO A 234 -0.02 -10.02 10.42
N PRO A 235 0.83 -10.96 10.88
CA PRO A 235 0.65 -12.37 10.57
C PRO A 235 -0.71 -12.85 11.09
N LYS A 236 -1.35 -13.76 10.35
CA LYS A 236 -2.64 -14.37 10.71
C LYS A 236 -2.57 -14.85 12.16
N PRO A 237 -3.47 -14.40 13.05
CA PRO A 237 -3.49 -14.91 14.42
C PRO A 237 -3.73 -16.41 14.37
N VAL A 238 -2.79 -17.19 14.89
CA VAL A 238 -2.90 -18.65 14.90
C VAL A 238 -4.05 -19.03 15.84
N PRO A 239 -5.11 -19.70 15.37
CA PRO A 239 -6.24 -20.07 16.22
C PRO A 239 -5.78 -20.94 17.39
N GLY A 240 -6.10 -20.53 18.62
CA GLY A 240 -5.69 -21.23 19.85
C GLY A 240 -4.34 -20.78 20.42
N LEU A 241 -3.63 -19.87 19.75
CA LEU A 241 -2.44 -19.24 20.29
C LEU A 241 -2.84 -17.91 20.93
N ASP A 242 -3.07 -17.91 22.24
CA ASP A 242 -3.36 -16.68 22.98
C ASP A 242 -2.07 -15.85 23.07
N TYR A 243 -1.88 -14.93 22.12
CA TYR A 243 -0.70 -14.07 22.06
C TYR A 243 -0.50 -13.27 23.35
N GLY A 244 -1.59 -13.00 24.09
CA GLY A 244 -1.52 -12.43 25.44
C GLY A 244 -0.81 -13.36 26.43
N ALA A 245 -1.08 -14.66 26.36
CA ALA A 245 -0.43 -15.66 27.22
C ALA A 245 1.04 -15.88 26.85
N ILE A 246 1.40 -15.85 25.56
CA ILE A 246 2.80 -16.00 25.12
C ILE A 246 3.62 -14.75 25.44
N ALA A 247 3.09 -13.56 25.16
CA ALA A 247 3.75 -12.31 25.53
C ALA A 247 3.92 -12.23 27.06
N GLY A 248 2.88 -12.60 27.82
CA GLY A 248 2.95 -12.70 29.27
C GLY A 248 4.01 -13.71 29.75
N GLY A 249 4.07 -14.88 29.12
CA GLY A 249 5.03 -15.94 29.43
C GLY A 249 6.49 -15.55 29.18
N ILE A 250 6.77 -14.91 28.04
CA ILE A 250 8.12 -14.42 27.71
C ILE A 250 8.53 -13.31 28.70
N THR A 251 7.62 -12.38 29.00
CA THR A 251 7.91 -11.28 29.94
C THR A 251 8.18 -11.81 31.35
N ALA A 252 7.39 -12.77 31.82
CA ALA A 252 7.59 -13.43 33.10
C ALA A 252 8.91 -14.22 33.15
N PHE A 253 9.27 -14.91 32.06
CA PHE A 253 10.53 -15.64 31.98
C PHE A 253 11.74 -14.70 32.05
N VAL A 254 11.73 -13.59 31.30
CA VAL A 254 12.81 -12.59 31.34
C VAL A 254 12.95 -11.99 32.74
N LEU A 255 11.84 -11.68 33.40
CA LEU A 255 11.84 -11.18 34.79
C LEU A 255 12.42 -12.22 35.78
N CYS A 256 12.07 -13.50 35.63
CA CYS A 256 12.61 -14.57 36.47
C CYS A 256 14.12 -14.76 36.27
N VAL A 257 14.61 -14.73 35.03
CA VAL A 257 16.05 -14.82 34.73
C VAL A 257 16.80 -13.63 35.32
N PHE A 258 16.25 -12.42 35.21
CA PHE A 258 16.84 -11.23 35.82
C PHE A 258 16.88 -11.33 37.35
N ALA A 259 15.76 -11.74 37.98
CA ALA A 259 15.69 -11.90 39.43
C ALA A 259 16.67 -12.96 39.94
N ALA A 260 16.80 -14.09 39.24
CA ALA A 260 17.76 -15.13 39.56
C ALA A 260 19.21 -14.64 39.40
N GLY A 261 19.49 -13.86 38.34
CA GLY A 261 20.79 -13.23 38.12
C GLY A 261 21.16 -12.24 39.22
N VAL A 262 20.24 -11.36 39.61
CA VAL A 262 20.42 -10.39 40.70
C VAL A 262 20.64 -11.12 42.03
N TRP A 263 19.85 -12.16 42.31
CA TRP A 263 19.99 -12.96 43.53
C TRP A 263 21.34 -13.68 43.58
N TRP A 264 21.76 -14.31 42.47
CA TRP A 264 23.05 -14.98 42.38
C TRP A 264 24.21 -14.00 42.55
N TRP A 265 24.15 -12.84 41.88
CA TRP A 265 25.14 -11.77 42.04
C TRP A 265 25.23 -11.30 43.48
N TRP A 266 24.09 -11.08 44.15
CA TRP A 266 24.05 -10.64 45.55
C TRP A 266 24.63 -11.70 46.50
N LYS A 267 24.31 -12.98 46.27
CA LYS A 267 24.87 -14.12 47.02
C LYS A 267 26.39 -14.19 46.90
N GLU A 268 26.92 -14.01 45.70
CA GLU A 268 28.36 -14.09 45.47
C GLU A 268 29.10 -12.86 46.01
N ARG A 269 28.48 -11.68 45.94
CA ARG A 269 28.98 -10.47 46.63
C ARG A 269 29.02 -10.66 48.15
N ARG A 270 27.98 -11.24 48.74
CA ARG A 270 27.94 -11.55 50.18
C ARG A 270 29.04 -12.53 50.60
N LYS A 271 29.31 -13.57 49.80
CA LYS A 271 30.43 -14.49 50.07
C LYS A 271 31.78 -13.77 50.04
N ARG A 272 31.99 -12.81 49.13
CA ARG A 272 33.22 -12.01 49.10
C ARG A 272 33.36 -11.14 50.33
N LEU A 273 32.27 -10.48 50.75
CA LEU A 273 32.27 -9.66 51.97
C LEU A 273 32.55 -10.49 53.23
N LEU A 274 31.98 -11.69 53.34
CA LEU A 274 32.22 -12.59 54.48
C LEU A 274 33.61 -13.23 54.50
N LYS A 275 34.30 -13.31 53.35
CA LYS A 275 35.70 -13.76 53.31
C LYS A 275 36.67 -12.70 53.82
N LEU A 276 36.38 -11.42 53.58
CA LEU A 276 37.16 -10.31 54.14
C LEU A 276 37.12 -10.27 55.67
N ASP A 277 36.06 -10.80 56.30
CA ASP A 277 35.87 -10.78 57.76
C ASP A 277 36.65 -11.90 58.48
N LYS A 278 37.18 -12.88 57.75
CA LYS A 278 37.84 -14.06 58.34
C LYS A 278 39.36 -14.03 58.30
N ASP A 279 39.95 -13.20 57.46
CA ASP A 279 41.41 -13.15 57.28
C ASP A 279 42.05 -11.97 58.02
N ASP A 280 41.27 -11.09 58.65
CA ASP A 280 41.77 -9.98 59.46
C ASP A 280 40.92 -9.77 60.74
N GLU A 281 41.25 -10.47 61.85
CA GLU A 281 40.80 -10.08 63.20
C GLU A 281 41.45 -8.75 63.69
N GLY A 282 41.92 -7.91 62.77
CA GLY A 282 42.82 -6.80 63.09
C GLY A 282 42.39 -5.41 62.65
N VAL A 283 41.51 -5.23 61.66
CA VAL A 283 41.21 -3.86 61.20
C VAL A 283 39.78 -3.68 60.69
N MET A 284 38.92 -3.16 61.56
CA MET A 284 37.72 -2.43 61.13
C MET A 284 38.15 -1.14 60.44
N TRP A 285 38.24 -1.15 59.11
CA TRP A 285 38.18 0.10 58.36
C TRP A 285 36.71 0.45 58.15
N ALA A 286 36.22 1.39 58.94
CA ALA A 286 35.08 2.20 58.56
C ALA A 286 35.37 2.80 57.18
N ILE A 287 34.46 2.61 56.22
CA ILE A 287 34.51 3.23 54.90
C ILE A 287 34.28 4.73 55.10
N GLY A 288 35.35 5.46 55.40
CA GLY A 288 35.45 6.89 55.21
C GLY A 288 35.76 7.14 53.75
N ILE A 289 34.87 7.83 53.05
CA ILE A 289 35.12 8.33 51.70
C ILE A 289 36.25 9.37 51.83
N GLN A 290 37.45 9.00 51.42
CA GLN A 290 38.59 9.91 51.37
C GLN A 290 38.46 10.79 50.14
N GLN A 291 38.23 12.09 50.34
CA GLN A 291 38.28 13.11 49.29
C GLN A 291 39.74 13.28 48.83
N PRO A 292 40.04 13.24 47.51
CA PRO A 292 41.36 13.58 47.02
C PRO A 292 41.51 15.11 46.94
N GLN A 293 42.46 15.64 47.73
CA GLN A 293 43.10 16.91 47.43
C GLN A 293 44.06 16.69 46.25
N ASP A 294 43.68 17.19 45.08
CA ASP A 294 44.50 18.08 44.25
C ASP A 294 44.07 18.05 42.77
N GLY A 295 43.43 19.14 42.36
CA GLY A 295 43.69 19.86 41.10
C GLY A 295 43.64 19.12 39.75
N ASN A 296 42.56 19.41 39.01
CA ASN A 296 42.41 19.35 37.55
C ASN A 296 42.16 17.98 36.89
N TYR A 297 40.87 17.66 36.64
CA TYR A 297 40.27 17.75 35.30
C TYR A 297 38.73 17.66 35.40
N VAL A 298 38.09 18.23 34.39
CA VAL A 298 36.68 18.60 34.25
C VAL A 298 35.85 17.47 33.59
N ASP A 299 34.57 17.37 33.96
CA ASP A 299 33.40 16.75 33.28
C ASP A 299 33.51 15.26 32.83
N ASP A 300 32.52 14.38 32.97
CA ASP A 300 31.06 14.48 33.02
C ASP A 300 30.50 13.18 33.66
N ALA A 301 29.72 13.27 34.74
CA ALA A 301 28.72 12.26 35.11
C ALA A 301 27.74 12.74 36.22
N LEU A 302 26.64 13.36 35.76
CA LEU A 302 25.26 13.33 36.28
C LEU A 302 24.92 14.03 37.64
N PRO A 303 24.18 15.16 37.61
CA PRO A 303 23.90 16.01 38.78
C PRO A 303 22.53 15.79 39.47
N TRP A 304 22.02 14.56 39.60
CA TRP A 304 20.62 14.38 40.04
C TRP A 304 20.38 13.84 41.46
N THR A 305 21.42 13.53 42.25
CA THR A 305 21.24 12.92 43.59
C THR A 305 21.74 13.75 44.77
N ALA A 306 22.56 14.78 44.59
CA ALA A 306 23.06 15.59 45.71
C ALA A 306 22.08 16.69 46.17
N GLY A 307 21.25 17.22 45.26
CA GLY A 307 20.35 18.34 45.57
C GLY A 307 19.18 17.98 46.52
N LYS A 308 18.75 16.71 46.56
CA LYS A 308 17.62 16.30 47.42
C LYS A 308 18.00 15.90 48.84
N MET A 309 19.25 15.57 49.11
CA MET A 309 19.67 15.21 50.47
C MET A 309 19.93 16.44 51.36
N LEU A 310 20.45 17.53 50.80
CA LEU A 310 20.65 18.79 51.54
C LEU A 310 19.33 19.53 51.86
N GLN A 311 18.29 19.35 51.04
CA GLN A 311 16.97 19.94 51.32
C GLN A 311 16.29 19.23 52.51
N GLN A 312 16.44 17.91 52.62
CA GLN A 312 15.79 17.11 53.64
C GLN A 312 16.41 17.30 55.05
N GLU A 313 17.67 17.71 55.11
CA GLU A 313 18.37 17.99 56.37
C GLU A 313 18.06 19.41 56.89
N LYS A 314 17.83 20.37 55.98
CA LYS A 314 17.38 21.72 56.33
C LYS A 314 15.95 21.76 56.85
N ASP A 315 15.04 21.01 56.21
CA ASP A 315 13.64 20.92 56.65
C ASP A 315 13.49 20.18 57.99
N ARG A 316 14.48 19.36 58.38
CA ARG A 316 14.50 18.67 59.67
C ARG A 316 14.94 19.58 60.82
N HIS A 317 15.87 20.50 60.56
CA HIS A 317 16.37 21.44 61.55
C HIS A 317 15.35 22.56 61.85
N ASP A 318 14.60 23.02 60.84
CA ASP A 318 13.57 24.06 61.00
C ASP A 318 12.30 23.54 61.73
N ASN A 319 12.11 22.23 61.83
CA ASN A 319 11.00 21.61 62.57
C ASN A 319 11.34 21.27 64.04
N GLU A 320 12.61 21.37 64.45
CA GLU A 320 13.03 21.19 65.85
C GLU A 320 13.11 22.53 66.61
N GLU A 321 12.99 23.68 65.94
CA GLU A 321 12.92 25.02 66.54
C GLU A 321 11.49 25.64 66.58
N LYS A 322 10.44 24.84 66.42
CA LYS A 322 9.03 25.22 66.67
C LYS A 322 8.39 24.33 67.71
#